data_AF-A0A7I4YH55-F1
#
_entry.id   AF-A0A7I4YH55-F1
#
_cell.length_a   1.000
_cell.length_b   1.000
_cell.length_c   1.000
_cell.angle_alpha   90.00
_cell.angle_beta   90.00
_cell.angle_gamma   90.00
#
_symmetry.space_group_name_H-M   'P 1'
#
loop_
_entity.id
_entity.type
_entity.pdbx_description
1 polymer ?
#
loop_
_entity_poly.entity_id
_entity_poly.type
_entity_poly.pdbx_seq_one_letter_code
_entity_poly.pdbx_strand_id
1 'polypeptide(L)'
;MARLIIVFKTLTILATISLSHAVSDEILSCLRQERAKLENPVQNVVTVTAQEPAYLHCRIPQRTNHMVAWTRASDQALLTAGHHSFTSDPRFQVSKKSDTDWILILRRADMSDRGCYLCEVNTEPSSTIYAVFLDVQEPAPPPPTSHKRGTLLMANMAGDEVLLNCTVSVGNEPAAAEEDEVVWTRDGKAMNLNDTNKYIWKVKRSAGVVVHTVRIRQATMEDDGDYACESRHQRASQIVHVNKAEAQRSLSVPLAMLSTQLATLLMVERFL
;
A
#
# COMPACT_ATOMS: atom_id res chain seq x y z
N MET A 1 -3.03 15.24 -33.51
CA MET A 1 -2.95 14.42 -32.28
C MET A 1 -3.13 12.91 -32.49
N ALA A 2 -3.88 12.42 -33.49
CA ALA A 2 -4.10 10.97 -33.70
C ALA A 2 -2.85 10.14 -34.10
N ARG A 3 -1.88 10.72 -34.81
CA ARG A 3 -0.65 10.02 -35.24
C ARG A 3 0.29 9.67 -34.10
N LEU A 4 0.28 10.44 -33.00
CA LEU A 4 1.16 10.22 -31.86
C LEU A 4 0.68 9.03 -31.00
N ILE A 5 -0.65 8.88 -30.83
CA ILE A 5 -1.26 7.78 -30.06
C ILE A 5 -1.01 6.41 -30.72
N ILE A 6 -1.02 6.35 -32.06
CA ILE A 6 -0.73 5.11 -32.81
C ILE A 6 0.71 4.68 -32.59
N VAL A 7 1.68 5.62 -32.65
CA VAL A 7 3.10 5.32 -32.42
C VAL A 7 3.35 4.85 -30.98
N PHE A 8 2.71 5.45 -29.98
CA PHE A 8 2.82 4.99 -28.58
C PHE A 8 2.19 3.61 -28.36
N LYS A 9 1.01 3.33 -28.96
CA LYS A 9 0.38 2.00 -28.90
C LYS A 9 1.21 0.94 -29.63
N THR A 10 1.79 1.24 -30.80
CA THR A 10 2.61 0.27 -31.52
C THR A 10 3.95 0.04 -30.80
N LEU A 11 4.55 1.07 -30.21
CA LEU A 11 5.79 0.94 -29.44
C LEU A 11 5.59 0.12 -28.15
N THR A 12 4.47 0.33 -27.44
CA THR A 12 4.12 -0.47 -26.25
C THR A 12 3.84 -1.93 -26.62
N ILE A 13 3.10 -2.20 -27.70
CA ILE A 13 2.84 -3.57 -28.17
C ILE A 13 4.14 -4.27 -28.55
N LEU A 14 5.02 -3.64 -29.34
CA LEU A 14 6.31 -4.23 -29.72
C LEU A 14 7.21 -4.48 -28.51
N ALA A 15 7.23 -3.56 -27.53
CA ALA A 15 7.94 -3.77 -26.27
C ALA A 15 7.39 -4.99 -25.52
N THR A 16 6.08 -5.12 -25.35
CA THR A 16 5.46 -6.27 -24.67
C THR A 16 5.77 -7.60 -25.36
N ILE A 17 5.77 -7.64 -26.70
CA ILE A 17 6.12 -8.83 -27.47
C ILE A 17 7.61 -9.17 -27.30
N SER A 18 8.51 -8.18 -27.32
CA SER A 18 9.94 -8.42 -27.11
C SER A 18 10.23 -8.96 -25.72
N LEU A 19 9.57 -8.42 -24.68
CA LEU A 19 9.67 -8.91 -23.32
C LEU A 19 9.13 -10.34 -23.19
N SER A 20 7.99 -10.67 -23.81
CA SER A 20 7.42 -12.02 -23.72
C SER A 20 8.31 -13.08 -24.37
N HIS A 21 8.97 -12.75 -25.48
CA HIS A 21 9.93 -13.65 -26.13
C HIS A 21 11.18 -13.84 -25.25
N ALA A 22 11.76 -12.75 -24.72
CA ALA A 22 12.92 -12.82 -23.84
C ALA A 22 12.64 -13.65 -22.56
N VAL A 23 11.47 -13.48 -21.95
CA VAL A 23 11.01 -14.28 -20.79
C VAL A 23 10.92 -15.77 -21.15
N SER A 24 10.45 -16.09 -22.35
CA SER A 24 10.34 -17.47 -22.82
C SER A 24 11.71 -18.12 -23.05
N ASP A 25 12.68 -17.35 -23.54
CA ASP A 25 14.05 -17.83 -23.77
C ASP A 25 14.81 -18.12 -22.45
N GLU A 26 14.65 -17.27 -21.43
CA GLU A 26 15.22 -17.50 -20.10
C GLU A 26 14.71 -18.79 -19.46
N ILE A 27 13.39 -19.00 -19.51
CA ILE A 27 12.75 -20.20 -18.99
C ILE A 27 13.30 -21.42 -19.74
N LEU A 28 13.30 -21.40 -21.07
CA LEU A 28 13.80 -22.51 -21.86
C LEU A 28 15.28 -22.82 -21.60
N SER A 29 16.10 -21.79 -21.39
CA SER A 29 17.50 -21.94 -21.00
C SER A 29 17.66 -22.61 -19.63
N CYS A 30 16.82 -22.27 -18.65
CA CYS A 30 16.79 -22.94 -17.36
C CYS A 30 16.43 -24.42 -17.49
N LEU A 31 15.35 -24.72 -18.21
CA LEU A 31 14.86 -26.10 -18.33
C LEU A 31 15.82 -27.02 -19.07
N ARG A 32 16.65 -26.48 -19.98
CA ARG A 32 17.74 -27.24 -20.62
C ARG A 32 18.81 -27.73 -19.65
N GLN A 33 18.89 -27.19 -18.44
CA GLN A 33 19.83 -27.65 -17.41
C GLN A 33 19.36 -28.94 -16.71
N GLU A 34 18.11 -29.35 -16.93
CA GLU A 34 17.56 -30.59 -16.39
C GLU A 34 18.30 -31.81 -16.95
N ARG A 35 18.67 -32.73 -16.05
CA ARG A 35 19.31 -34.02 -16.36
C ARG A 35 18.54 -35.16 -15.68
N ALA A 36 17.22 -35.19 -15.87
CA ALA A 36 16.34 -36.25 -15.39
C ALA A 36 15.95 -37.20 -16.52
N LYS A 37 15.94 -38.52 -16.22
CA LYS A 37 15.58 -39.58 -17.19
C LYS A 37 14.08 -39.95 -17.17
N LEU A 38 13.28 -39.32 -16.31
CA LEU A 38 11.86 -39.67 -16.11
C LEU A 38 10.96 -38.53 -16.60
N GLU A 39 9.93 -38.86 -17.39
CA GLU A 39 8.74 -38.03 -17.55
C GLU A 39 8.09 -37.87 -16.17
N ASN A 40 8.42 -36.79 -15.46
CA ASN A 40 7.74 -36.43 -14.23
C ASN A 40 7.24 -35.01 -14.43
N PRO A 41 5.94 -34.72 -14.22
CA PRO A 41 5.42 -33.36 -14.26
C PRO A 41 5.87 -32.65 -12.97
N VAL A 42 7.16 -32.32 -12.89
CA VAL A 42 7.66 -31.41 -11.87
C VAL A 42 7.20 -30.02 -12.27
N GLN A 43 6.88 -29.20 -11.27
CA GLN A 43 6.53 -27.81 -11.49
C GLN A 43 7.80 -27.07 -11.93
N ASN A 44 8.04 -27.07 -13.24
CA ASN A 44 9.23 -26.51 -13.87
C ASN A 44 9.27 -24.98 -13.82
N VAL A 45 8.10 -24.35 -13.61
CA VAL A 45 7.95 -22.90 -13.44
C VAL A 45 7.08 -22.64 -12.22
N VAL A 46 7.61 -21.88 -11.26
CA VAL A 46 6.91 -21.42 -10.05
C VAL A 46 6.71 -19.92 -10.18
N THR A 47 5.47 -19.48 -10.33
CA THR A 47 5.13 -18.06 -10.36
C THR A 47 4.69 -17.60 -8.97
N VAL A 48 5.27 -16.49 -8.50
CA VAL A 48 4.98 -15.90 -7.18
C VAL A 48 4.92 -14.39 -7.28
N THR A 49 4.09 -13.74 -6.46
CA THR A 49 4.09 -12.28 -6.34
C THR A 49 5.24 -11.84 -5.44
N ALA A 50 5.88 -10.70 -5.73
CA ALA A 50 6.89 -10.14 -4.82
C ALA A 50 6.33 -9.99 -3.40
N GLN A 51 7.18 -10.20 -2.40
CA GLN A 51 6.89 -10.30 -0.96
C GLN A 51 6.14 -11.56 -0.49
N GLU A 52 5.62 -12.39 -1.40
CA GLU A 52 5.02 -13.67 -1.04
C GLU A 52 6.07 -14.79 -0.91
N PRO A 53 5.78 -15.86 -0.15
CA PRO A 53 6.68 -17.01 -0.05
C PRO A 53 6.61 -17.87 -1.33
N ALA A 54 7.77 -18.29 -1.84
CA ALA A 54 7.88 -19.26 -2.92
C ALA A 54 8.28 -20.65 -2.39
N TYR A 55 7.72 -21.70 -3.00
CA TYR A 55 7.96 -23.10 -2.64
C TYR A 55 8.40 -23.87 -3.88
N LEU A 56 9.68 -24.20 -3.95
CA LEU A 56 10.27 -24.91 -5.08
C LEU A 56 10.38 -26.39 -4.70
N HIS A 57 9.52 -27.21 -5.29
CA HIS A 57 9.46 -28.64 -5.02
C HIS A 57 10.47 -29.41 -5.85
N CYS A 58 11.14 -30.36 -5.21
CA CYS A 58 11.98 -31.36 -5.86
C CYS A 58 11.56 -32.75 -5.41
N ARG A 59 10.95 -33.49 -6.34
CA ARG A 59 10.49 -34.85 -6.08
C ARG A 59 11.53 -35.86 -6.50
N ILE A 60 11.99 -36.66 -5.55
CA ILE A 60 13.03 -37.68 -5.75
C ILE A 60 12.42 -39.09 -5.88
N PRO A 61 13.09 -40.02 -6.59
CA PRO A 61 12.64 -41.41 -6.69
C PRO A 61 12.49 -42.09 -5.33
N GLN A 62 11.54 -43.03 -5.21
CA GLN A 62 11.39 -43.87 -4.01
C GLN A 62 12.55 -44.86 -3.89
N ARG A 63 13.68 -44.39 -3.34
CA ARG A 63 14.78 -45.20 -2.84
C ARG A 63 15.34 -44.58 -1.57
N THR A 64 15.86 -45.43 -0.70
CA THR A 64 16.40 -45.04 0.60
C THR A 64 17.73 -44.33 0.44
N ASN A 65 17.86 -43.17 1.11
CA ASN A 65 19.11 -42.42 1.36
C ASN A 65 19.63 -41.47 0.26
N HIS A 66 18.75 -40.96 -0.60
CA HIS A 66 19.14 -39.84 -1.47
C HIS A 66 19.18 -38.50 -0.72
N MET A 67 20.25 -37.74 -0.93
CA MET A 67 20.44 -36.37 -0.48
C MET A 67 20.14 -35.42 -1.65
N VAL A 68 19.52 -34.28 -1.32
CA VAL A 68 19.20 -33.21 -2.25
C VAL A 68 20.06 -31.99 -1.95
N ALA A 69 20.63 -31.38 -2.99
CA ALA A 69 21.27 -30.07 -2.92
C ALA A 69 20.52 -29.07 -3.79
N TRP A 70 20.37 -27.83 -3.30
CA TRP A 70 19.79 -26.73 -4.06
C TRP A 70 20.87 -25.72 -4.43
N THR A 71 20.96 -25.40 -5.71
CA THR A 71 21.93 -24.44 -6.26
C THR A 71 21.20 -23.35 -7.01
N ARG A 72 21.59 -22.08 -6.80
CA ARG A 72 21.13 -20.97 -7.65
C ARG A 72 22.02 -20.93 -8.89
N ALA A 73 21.43 -20.99 -10.08
CA ALA A 73 22.21 -21.14 -11.31
C ALA A 73 22.94 -19.87 -11.75
N SER A 74 22.44 -18.68 -11.36
CA SER A 74 22.99 -17.39 -11.81
C SER A 74 24.41 -17.11 -11.29
N ASP A 75 24.71 -17.55 -10.08
CA ASP A 75 25.99 -17.38 -9.38
C ASP A 75 26.64 -18.71 -8.96
N GLN A 76 26.01 -19.84 -9.31
CA GLN A 76 26.39 -21.19 -8.89
C GLN A 76 26.49 -21.35 -7.36
N ALA A 77 25.76 -20.52 -6.60
CA ALA A 77 25.79 -20.58 -5.15
C ALA A 77 25.01 -21.81 -4.64
N LEU A 78 25.69 -22.64 -3.84
CA LEU A 78 25.03 -23.69 -3.08
C LEU A 78 24.17 -23.05 -1.98
N LEU A 79 22.86 -23.23 -2.07
CA LEU A 79 21.92 -22.69 -1.10
C LEU A 79 21.78 -23.65 0.09
N THR A 80 21.51 -24.92 -0.18
CA THR A 80 21.31 -25.96 0.84
C THR A 80 21.81 -27.32 0.37
N ALA A 81 22.20 -28.19 1.30
CA ALA A 81 22.44 -29.61 1.05
C ALA A 81 21.85 -30.44 2.19
N GLY A 82 20.91 -31.32 1.87
CA GLY A 82 20.05 -31.98 2.85
C GLY A 82 19.32 -30.92 3.69
N HIS A 83 19.47 -30.99 5.01
CA HIS A 83 18.87 -30.02 5.94
C HIS A 83 19.80 -28.83 6.27
N HIS A 84 21.01 -28.80 5.72
CA HIS A 84 21.99 -27.76 6.04
C HIS A 84 21.91 -26.59 5.05
N SER A 85 21.97 -25.37 5.56
CA SER A 85 22.03 -24.14 4.75
C SER A 85 23.48 -23.70 4.56
N PHE A 86 23.82 -23.28 3.33
CA PHE A 86 25.12 -22.76 2.94
C PHE A 86 25.06 -21.28 2.49
N THR A 87 23.86 -20.75 2.27
CA THR A 87 23.65 -19.33 1.99
C THR A 87 23.60 -18.50 3.28
N SER A 88 24.12 -17.27 3.22
CA SER A 88 23.96 -16.27 4.27
C SER A 88 22.61 -15.56 4.24
N ASP A 89 21.83 -15.72 3.17
CA ASP A 89 20.50 -15.14 3.06
C ASP A 89 19.48 -15.94 3.90
N PRO A 90 18.96 -15.37 5.00
CA PRO A 90 18.09 -16.09 5.93
C PRO A 90 16.68 -16.34 5.38
N ARG A 91 16.35 -15.80 4.20
CA ARG A 91 15.05 -15.99 3.56
C ARG A 91 14.91 -17.40 2.96
N PHE A 92 16.03 -18.04 2.61
CA PHE A 92 16.05 -19.41 2.09
C PHE A 92 16.03 -20.43 3.22
N GLN A 93 15.15 -21.42 3.10
CA GLN A 93 15.03 -22.53 4.03
C GLN A 93 14.77 -23.82 3.25
N VAL A 94 15.06 -24.97 3.86
CA VAL A 94 14.77 -26.27 3.28
C VAL A 94 13.86 -27.07 4.19
N SER A 95 12.86 -27.71 3.61
CA SER A 95 11.95 -28.60 4.32
C SER A 95 11.79 -29.91 3.56
N LYS A 96 11.72 -31.02 4.29
CA LYS A 96 11.42 -32.33 3.74
C LYS A 96 9.96 -32.64 4.04
N LYS A 97 9.09 -32.49 3.04
CA LYS A 97 7.64 -32.70 3.19
C LYS A 97 7.28 -34.18 3.27
N SER A 98 8.01 -35.02 2.54
CA SER A 98 7.93 -36.48 2.61
C SER A 98 9.28 -37.09 2.27
N ASP A 99 9.41 -38.42 2.34
CA ASP A 99 10.63 -39.11 1.92
C ASP A 99 11.01 -38.90 0.47
N THR A 100 10.08 -38.40 -0.35
CA THR A 100 10.27 -38.16 -1.78
C THR A 100 10.14 -36.70 -2.17
N ASP A 101 9.86 -35.76 -1.28
CA ASP A 101 9.56 -34.36 -1.63
C ASP A 101 10.35 -33.39 -0.75
N TRP A 102 11.36 -32.77 -1.37
CA TRP A 102 12.20 -31.73 -0.77
C TRP A 102 11.78 -30.38 -1.30
N ILE A 103 11.64 -29.40 -0.41
CA ILE A 103 11.15 -28.07 -0.75
C ILE A 103 12.18 -27.04 -0.35
N LEU A 104 12.65 -26.25 -1.33
CA LEU A 104 13.33 -24.99 -1.06
C LEU A 104 12.28 -23.90 -0.89
N ILE A 105 12.29 -23.26 0.27
CA ILE A 105 11.35 -22.21 0.66
C ILE A 105 12.09 -20.88 0.61
N LEU A 106 11.54 -19.91 -0.11
CA LEU A 106 11.96 -18.52 -0.09
C LEU A 106 10.87 -17.70 0.59
N ARG A 107 11.08 -17.24 1.83
CA ARG A 107 9.98 -16.68 2.66
C ARG A 107 9.39 -15.36 2.17
N ARG A 108 10.17 -14.56 1.44
CA ARG A 108 9.76 -13.29 0.85
C ARG A 108 10.52 -13.12 -0.46
N ALA A 109 9.86 -13.39 -1.57
CA ALA A 109 10.43 -13.25 -2.90
C ALA A 109 10.65 -11.77 -3.25
N ASP A 110 11.77 -11.47 -3.87
CA ASP A 110 12.09 -10.18 -4.48
C ASP A 110 12.25 -10.34 -5.99
N MET A 111 12.08 -9.27 -6.76
CA MET A 111 12.25 -9.31 -8.22
C MET A 111 13.63 -9.84 -8.63
N SER A 112 14.66 -9.59 -7.82
CA SER A 112 16.02 -10.09 -8.03
C SER A 112 16.19 -11.60 -7.80
N ASP A 113 15.24 -12.27 -7.13
CA ASP A 113 15.27 -13.71 -6.92
C ASP A 113 14.77 -14.50 -8.14
N ARG A 114 14.17 -13.82 -9.13
CA ARG A 114 13.74 -14.41 -10.40
C ARG A 114 14.93 -15.13 -11.05
N GLY A 115 14.74 -16.39 -11.45
CA GLY A 115 15.76 -17.13 -12.16
C GLY A 115 15.69 -18.63 -11.95
N CYS A 116 16.76 -19.30 -12.37
CA CYS A 116 16.84 -20.75 -12.37
C CYS A 116 17.46 -21.30 -11.07
N TYR A 117 16.80 -22.30 -10.50
CA TYR A 117 17.22 -23.03 -9.32
C TYR A 117 17.31 -24.52 -9.66
N LEU A 118 18.41 -25.15 -9.26
CA LEU A 118 18.71 -26.53 -9.57
C LEU A 118 18.58 -27.38 -8.31
N CYS A 119 17.78 -28.43 -8.39
CA CYS A 119 17.77 -29.49 -7.40
C CYS A 119 18.62 -30.66 -7.91
N GLU A 120 19.74 -30.90 -7.25
CA GLU A 120 20.62 -32.02 -7.55
C GLU A 120 20.41 -33.16 -6.56
N VAL A 121 20.13 -34.36 -7.08
CA VAL A 121 19.93 -35.58 -6.32
C VAL A 121 21.11 -36.50 -6.55
N ASN A 122 21.71 -37.03 -5.47
CA ASN A 122 22.81 -37.99 -5.52
C ASN A 122 22.39 -39.40 -6.00
N THR A 123 21.86 -39.49 -7.22
CA THR A 123 21.55 -40.77 -7.86
C THR A 123 22.81 -41.43 -8.42
N GLU A 124 22.80 -42.76 -8.53
CA GLU A 124 23.88 -43.56 -9.15
C GLU A 124 23.40 -44.07 -10.53
N PRO A 125 24.22 -44.06 -11.59
CA PRO A 125 25.66 -43.75 -11.67
C PRO A 125 26.02 -42.26 -11.82
N SER A 126 25.04 -41.36 -11.95
CA SER A 126 25.24 -39.92 -12.05
C SER A 126 24.13 -39.17 -11.33
N SER A 127 24.42 -37.98 -10.80
CA SER A 127 23.41 -37.14 -10.16
C SER A 127 22.31 -36.76 -11.15
N THR A 128 21.08 -36.75 -10.65
CA THR A 128 19.89 -36.29 -11.38
C THR A 128 19.68 -34.83 -11.04
N ILE A 129 19.49 -33.99 -12.05
CA ILE A 129 19.25 -32.55 -11.86
C ILE A 129 17.85 -32.23 -12.32
N TYR A 130 17.06 -31.61 -11.45
CA TYR A 130 15.77 -31.00 -11.78
C TYR A 130 15.93 -29.48 -11.81
N ALA A 131 15.46 -28.84 -12.88
CA ALA A 131 15.51 -27.39 -13.02
C ALA A 131 14.15 -26.79 -12.68
N VAL A 132 14.14 -25.74 -11.86
CA VAL A 132 12.94 -24.99 -11.47
C VAL A 132 13.20 -23.51 -11.74
N PHE A 133 12.38 -22.91 -12.60
CA PHE A 133 12.41 -21.47 -12.84
C PHE A 133 11.45 -20.77 -11.88
N LEU A 134 11.98 -19.83 -11.09
CA LEU A 134 11.19 -18.94 -10.25
C LEU A 134 10.84 -17.67 -11.03
N ASP A 135 9.57 -17.47 -11.32
CA ASP A 135 9.00 -16.29 -11.96
C ASP A 135 8.40 -15.36 -10.89
N VAL A 136 9.16 -14.34 -10.49
CA VAL A 136 8.66 -13.32 -9.55
C VAL A 136 7.97 -12.22 -10.33
N GLN A 137 6.69 -12.01 -10.04
CA GLN A 137 5.87 -10.99 -10.66
C GLN A 137 5.68 -9.80 -9.73
N GLU A 138 5.61 -8.61 -10.31
CA GLU A 138 5.25 -7.42 -9.56
C GLU A 138 3.81 -7.57 -9.03
N PRO A 139 3.52 -7.11 -7.80
CA PRO A 139 2.16 -7.05 -7.31
C PRO A 139 1.30 -6.28 -8.31
N ALA A 140 0.10 -6.79 -8.59
CA ALA A 140 -0.85 -6.04 -9.39
C ALA A 140 -0.97 -4.63 -8.78
N PRO A 141 -0.90 -3.56 -9.60
CA PRO A 141 -1.10 -2.22 -9.08
C PRO A 141 -2.44 -2.23 -8.34
N PRO A 142 -2.53 -1.54 -7.19
CA PRO A 142 -3.80 -1.47 -6.48
C PRO A 142 -4.86 -1.06 -7.50
N PRO A 143 -6.05 -1.71 -7.49
CA PRO A 143 -7.11 -1.32 -8.40
C PRO A 143 -7.23 0.20 -8.32
N PRO A 144 -7.42 0.92 -9.45
CA PRO A 144 -7.56 2.36 -9.40
C PRO A 144 -8.62 2.60 -8.34
N THR A 145 -8.21 3.16 -7.20
CA THR A 145 -9.13 3.47 -6.13
C THR A 145 -10.16 4.32 -6.83
N SER A 146 -11.35 3.77 -7.05
CA SER A 146 -12.46 4.55 -7.53
C SER A 146 -12.64 5.55 -6.40
N HIS A 147 -12.01 6.71 -6.52
CA HIS A 147 -12.40 7.89 -5.80
C HIS A 147 -13.79 8.15 -6.37
N LYS A 148 -14.78 7.42 -5.83
CA LYS A 148 -16.18 7.65 -6.16
C LYS A 148 -16.33 9.14 -5.93
N ARG A 149 -16.86 9.85 -6.93
CA ARG A 149 -17.27 11.24 -6.73
C ARG A 149 -18.12 11.26 -5.46
N GLY A 150 -17.70 12.06 -4.50
CA GLY A 150 -18.24 12.06 -3.17
C GLY A 150 -17.92 13.38 -2.50
N THR A 151 -18.92 13.92 -1.82
CA THR A 151 -18.80 15.13 -1.01
C THR A 151 -19.06 14.73 0.43
N LEU A 152 -18.16 15.15 1.31
CA LEU A 152 -18.26 14.91 2.75
C LEU A 152 -18.15 16.24 3.47
N LEU A 153 -19.11 16.53 4.36
CA LEU A 153 -19.07 17.68 5.24
C LEU A 153 -18.82 17.23 6.68
N MET A 154 -17.85 17.84 7.33
CA MET A 154 -17.60 17.68 8.77
C MET A 154 -17.72 19.03 9.45
N ALA A 155 -18.37 19.06 10.62
CA ALA A 155 -18.50 20.24 11.45
C ALA A 155 -17.89 19.97 12.82
N ASN A 156 -17.01 20.85 13.26
CA ASN A 156 -16.37 20.79 14.57
C ASN A 156 -16.54 22.13 15.29
N MET A 157 -16.77 22.10 16.60
CA MET A 157 -16.75 23.29 17.44
C MET A 157 -15.47 23.34 18.25
N ALA A 158 -14.86 24.51 18.35
CA ALA A 158 -13.69 24.76 19.18
C ALA A 158 -13.78 26.17 19.76
N GLY A 159 -13.99 26.28 21.08
CA GLY A 159 -14.23 27.60 21.67
C GLY A 159 -15.56 28.18 21.18
N ASP A 160 -15.56 29.47 20.91
CA ASP A 160 -16.68 30.23 20.35
C ASP A 160 -16.68 30.21 18.80
N GLU A 161 -16.15 29.16 18.18
CA GLU A 161 -16.02 29.08 16.73
C GLU A 161 -16.48 27.73 16.19
N VAL A 162 -17.14 27.77 15.03
CA VAL A 162 -17.54 26.58 14.26
C VAL A 162 -16.64 26.44 13.05
N LEU A 163 -16.09 25.25 12.85
CA LEU A 163 -15.27 24.89 11.71
C LEU A 163 -16.00 23.88 10.84
N LEU A 164 -16.36 24.29 9.63
CA LEU A 164 -16.97 23.46 8.60
C LEU A 164 -15.92 23.09 7.56
N ASN A 165 -15.74 21.79 7.33
CA ASN A 165 -14.81 21.25 6.32
C ASN A 165 -15.58 20.39 5.33
N CYS A 166 -15.74 20.89 4.12
CA CYS A 166 -16.32 20.17 3.00
C CYS A 166 -15.22 19.63 2.09
N THR A 167 -15.16 18.31 1.93
CA THR A 167 -14.21 17.63 1.06
C THR A 167 -14.95 17.12 -0.16
N VAL A 168 -14.58 17.62 -1.34
CA VAL A 168 -15.12 17.21 -2.64
C VAL A 168 -14.07 16.36 -3.34
N SER A 169 -14.40 15.09 -3.56
CA SER A 169 -13.56 14.17 -4.34
C SER A 169 -13.89 14.34 -5.83
N VAL A 170 -12.96 14.95 -6.56
CA VAL A 170 -13.02 15.15 -8.01
C VAL A 170 -12.25 13.98 -8.59
N GLY A 171 -12.91 13.03 -9.26
CA GLY A 171 -12.25 11.84 -9.80
C GLY A 171 -11.09 12.14 -10.78
N ASN A 172 -10.57 11.11 -11.45
CA ASN A 172 -9.41 11.22 -12.36
C ASN A 172 -9.69 11.95 -13.70
N GLU A 173 -10.48 13.02 -13.71
CA GLU A 173 -10.78 13.80 -14.92
C GLU A 173 -10.27 15.24 -14.78
N PRO A 174 -9.17 15.62 -15.47
CA PRO A 174 -8.52 16.91 -15.32
C PRO A 174 -9.40 18.11 -15.70
N ALA A 175 -10.48 17.90 -16.45
CA ALA A 175 -11.37 18.93 -16.95
C ALA A 175 -12.52 19.30 -15.98
N ALA A 176 -12.79 18.50 -14.95
CA ALA A 176 -13.90 18.75 -14.02
C ALA A 176 -13.54 19.65 -12.82
N ALA A 177 -12.25 19.86 -12.56
CA ALA A 177 -11.77 20.60 -11.37
C ALA A 177 -11.99 22.12 -11.43
N GLU A 178 -12.29 22.66 -12.61
CA GLU A 178 -12.43 24.10 -12.88
C GLU A 178 -13.89 24.61 -12.73
N GLU A 179 -14.90 23.73 -12.63
CA GLU A 179 -16.33 24.16 -12.66
C GLU A 179 -17.17 23.79 -11.42
N ASP A 180 -16.61 23.10 -10.43
CA ASP A 180 -17.30 22.81 -9.17
C ASP A 180 -17.17 24.00 -8.19
N GLU A 181 -17.88 25.09 -8.49
CA GLU A 181 -18.11 26.16 -7.52
C GLU A 181 -18.98 25.60 -6.37
N VAL A 182 -18.41 25.54 -5.17
CA VAL A 182 -19.12 25.07 -3.97
C VAL A 182 -19.85 26.23 -3.31
N VAL A 183 -21.17 26.10 -3.22
CA VAL A 183 -22.07 27.02 -2.52
C VAL A 183 -22.30 26.51 -1.10
N TRP A 184 -22.16 27.40 -0.12
CA TRP A 184 -22.47 27.11 1.27
C TRP A 184 -23.88 27.60 1.62
N THR A 185 -24.68 26.73 2.22
CA THR A 185 -26.04 27.04 2.68
C THR A 185 -26.19 26.74 4.17
N ARG A 186 -27.04 27.52 4.84
CA ARG A 186 -27.53 27.27 6.20
C ARG A 186 -29.06 27.23 6.14
N ASP A 187 -29.65 26.12 6.54
CA ASP A 187 -31.09 25.87 6.47
C ASP A 187 -31.67 26.08 5.06
N GLY A 188 -30.89 25.69 4.05
CA GLY A 188 -31.24 25.85 2.63
C GLY A 188 -31.07 27.26 2.06
N LYS A 189 -30.62 28.24 2.85
CA LYS A 189 -30.34 29.61 2.38
C LYS A 189 -28.84 29.84 2.21
N ALA A 190 -28.45 30.47 1.11
CA ALA A 190 -27.05 30.81 0.85
C ALA A 190 -26.46 31.68 1.96
N MET A 191 -25.27 31.29 2.45
CA MET A 191 -24.52 32.03 3.46
C MET A 191 -23.85 33.26 2.83
N ASN A 192 -23.84 34.38 3.54
CA ASN A 192 -23.14 35.58 3.10
C ASN A 192 -21.65 35.53 3.48
N LEU A 193 -20.84 34.79 2.71
CA LEU A 193 -19.40 34.67 2.96
C LEU A 193 -18.60 35.96 2.72
N ASN A 194 -19.25 37.04 2.23
CA ASN A 194 -18.64 38.37 2.14
C ASN A 194 -18.59 39.09 3.48
N ASP A 195 -19.37 38.66 4.48
CA ASP A 195 -19.22 39.14 5.85
C ASP A 195 -17.95 38.54 6.47
N THR A 196 -16.83 39.18 6.18
CA THR A 196 -15.52 38.78 6.69
C THR A 196 -15.41 38.96 8.21
N ASN A 197 -16.29 39.74 8.85
CA ASN A 197 -16.35 39.84 10.31
C ASN A 197 -16.88 38.53 10.92
N LYS A 198 -17.88 37.93 10.29
CA LYS A 198 -18.47 36.65 10.75
C LYS A 198 -17.74 35.41 10.21
N TYR A 199 -17.33 35.41 8.94
CA TYR A 199 -16.85 34.21 8.26
C TYR A 199 -15.42 34.35 7.74
N ILE A 200 -14.61 33.30 7.91
CA ILE A 200 -13.31 33.14 7.24
C ILE A 200 -13.37 31.86 6.42
N TRP A 201 -13.14 31.94 5.11
CA TRP A 201 -13.18 30.76 4.24
C TRP A 201 -11.85 30.55 3.53
N LYS A 202 -11.53 29.28 3.22
CA LYS A 202 -10.31 28.86 2.50
C LYS A 202 -10.62 27.67 1.61
N VAL A 203 -9.91 27.58 0.48
CA VAL A 203 -9.97 26.42 -0.43
C VAL A 203 -8.57 25.85 -0.59
N LYS A 204 -8.43 24.54 -0.40
CA LYS A 204 -7.19 23.80 -0.64
C LYS A 204 -7.43 22.76 -1.72
N ARG A 205 -6.61 22.77 -2.76
CA ARG A 205 -6.68 21.80 -3.87
C ARG A 205 -5.50 20.84 -3.76
N SER A 206 -5.79 19.55 -3.82
CA SER A 206 -4.82 18.44 -3.86
C SER A 206 -5.22 17.49 -4.99
N ALA A 207 -4.31 16.61 -5.45
CA ALA A 207 -4.60 15.69 -6.55
C ALA A 207 -5.86 14.85 -6.25
N GLY A 208 -6.93 15.09 -7.02
CA GLY A 208 -8.23 14.39 -6.89
C GLY A 208 -9.14 14.85 -5.74
N VAL A 209 -8.75 15.85 -4.94
CA VAL A 209 -9.52 16.29 -3.77
C VAL A 209 -9.46 17.81 -3.59
N VAL A 210 -10.62 18.44 -3.42
CA VAL A 210 -10.76 19.86 -3.08
C VAL A 210 -11.40 19.99 -1.71
N VAL A 211 -10.78 20.75 -0.81
CA VAL A 211 -11.26 20.99 0.55
C VAL A 211 -11.67 22.44 0.69
N HIS A 212 -12.97 22.69 0.91
CA HIS A 212 -13.54 23.98 1.26
C HIS A 212 -13.71 24.05 2.77
N THR A 213 -13.12 25.07 3.40
CA THR A 213 -13.22 25.32 4.83
C THR A 213 -13.95 26.63 5.07
N VAL A 214 -14.98 26.63 5.92
CA VAL A 214 -15.62 27.83 6.45
C VAL A 214 -15.49 27.84 7.96
N ARG A 215 -14.99 28.94 8.50
CA ARG A 215 -14.89 29.20 9.93
C ARG A 215 -15.86 30.30 10.31
N ILE A 216 -16.78 30.01 11.20
CA ILE A 216 -17.74 30.94 11.77
C ILE A 216 -17.17 31.46 13.08
N ARG A 217 -16.94 32.77 13.17
CA ARG A 217 -16.42 33.43 14.38
C ARG A 217 -17.55 33.82 15.32
N GLN A 218 -17.25 33.88 16.61
CA GLN A 218 -18.17 34.34 17.66
C GLN A 218 -19.54 33.66 17.50
N ALA A 219 -19.51 32.33 17.46
CA ALA A 219 -20.67 31.49 17.23
C ALA A 219 -21.69 31.68 18.36
N THR A 220 -22.91 31.99 18.00
CA THR A 220 -24.04 32.13 18.93
C THR A 220 -25.09 31.08 18.63
N MET A 221 -26.12 30.99 19.48
CA MET A 221 -27.29 30.14 19.21
C MET A 221 -28.04 30.56 17.92
N GLU A 222 -27.77 31.74 17.36
CA GLU A 222 -28.33 32.15 16.06
C GLU A 222 -27.59 31.51 14.87
N ASP A 223 -26.43 30.88 15.13
CA ASP A 223 -25.69 30.09 14.17
C ASP A 223 -26.06 28.60 14.21
N ASP A 224 -27.03 28.20 15.02
CA ASP A 224 -27.63 26.86 14.94
C ASP A 224 -28.28 26.62 13.58
N GLY A 225 -28.10 25.43 13.00
CA GLY A 225 -28.74 25.09 11.73
C GLY A 225 -28.17 23.86 11.02
N ASP A 226 -28.82 23.48 9.91
CA ASP A 226 -28.32 22.49 8.95
C ASP A 226 -27.42 23.18 7.92
N TYR A 227 -26.11 22.96 8.06
CA TYR A 227 -25.12 23.51 7.14
C TYR A 227 -24.92 22.53 6.00
N ALA A 228 -24.93 23.01 4.76
CA ALA A 228 -24.62 22.20 3.60
C ALA A 228 -23.58 22.85 2.70
N CYS A 229 -22.76 22.01 2.08
CA CYS A 229 -21.93 22.40 0.94
C CYS A 229 -22.46 21.71 -0.32
N GLU A 230 -22.70 22.52 -1.34
CA GLU A 230 -23.40 22.12 -2.55
C GLU A 230 -22.55 22.44 -3.77
N SER A 231 -22.35 21.45 -4.63
CA SER A 231 -21.75 21.57 -5.96
C SER A 231 -22.76 21.11 -7.02
N ARG A 232 -22.47 21.29 -8.31
CA ARG A 232 -23.40 20.98 -9.41
C ARG A 232 -24.01 19.58 -9.36
N HIS A 233 -23.28 18.60 -8.82
CA HIS A 233 -23.70 17.19 -8.81
C HIS A 233 -23.65 16.54 -7.43
N GLN A 234 -23.31 17.28 -6.37
CA GLN A 234 -23.06 16.69 -5.05
C GLN A 234 -23.46 17.65 -3.93
N ARG A 235 -24.08 17.12 -2.87
CA ARG A 235 -24.47 17.84 -1.65
C ARG A 235 -24.10 17.01 -0.43
N ALA A 236 -23.50 17.64 0.57
CA ALA A 236 -23.36 17.07 1.91
C ALA A 236 -23.86 18.08 2.94
N SER A 237 -24.59 17.61 3.95
CA SER A 237 -25.12 18.46 5.01
C SER A 237 -24.81 17.90 6.40
N GLN A 238 -24.78 18.78 7.39
CA GLN A 238 -24.47 18.48 8.78
C GLN A 238 -25.19 19.48 9.69
N ILE A 239 -25.98 18.95 10.61
CA ILE A 239 -26.62 19.74 11.66
C ILE A 239 -25.58 20.14 12.70
N VAL A 240 -25.54 21.44 13.03
CA VAL A 240 -24.66 22.02 14.05
C VAL A 240 -25.50 22.60 15.17
N HIS A 241 -25.11 22.28 16.41
CA HIS A 241 -25.71 22.81 17.63
C HIS A 241 -24.66 23.58 18.45
N VAL A 242 -24.80 24.89 18.55
CA VAL A 242 -23.90 25.84 19.21
C VAL A 242 -24.22 25.91 20.71
N ASN A 243 -23.47 25.11 21.48
CA ASN A 243 -23.59 25.09 22.93
C ASN A 243 -22.55 26.00 23.59
N LYS A 244 -23.00 27.06 24.25
CA LYS A 244 -22.15 28.04 24.95
C LYS A 244 -21.25 27.42 26.06
N ALA A 245 -21.58 26.23 26.55
CA ALA A 245 -20.88 25.56 27.65
C ALA A 245 -19.56 24.85 27.25
N GLU A 246 -19.38 24.51 25.97
CA GLU A 246 -18.19 23.78 25.50
C GLU A 246 -17.04 24.74 25.12
N ALA A 247 -17.40 25.96 24.73
CA ALA A 247 -16.48 27.07 24.44
C ALA A 247 -15.67 27.55 25.66
N GLN A 248 -16.23 27.41 26.87
CA GLN A 248 -15.61 27.86 28.12
C GLN A 248 -14.76 26.78 28.81
N ARG A 249 -14.86 25.52 28.38
CA ARG A 249 -14.05 24.41 28.93
C ARG A 249 -12.60 24.42 28.43
N SER A 250 -12.32 24.98 27.25
CA SER A 250 -10.96 25.12 26.72
C SER A 250 -10.16 26.30 27.30
N LEU A 251 -10.83 27.26 27.94
CA LEU A 251 -10.23 28.44 28.57
C LEU A 251 -10.01 28.31 30.08
N SER A 252 -10.35 27.18 30.68
CA SER A 252 -10.17 26.92 32.12
C SER A 252 -9.18 25.80 32.38
N VAL A 253 -7.92 26.01 31.99
CA VAL A 253 -6.82 25.45 32.80
C VAL A 253 -6.62 26.45 33.95
N PRO A 254 -6.99 26.13 35.20
CA PRO A 254 -6.78 27.06 36.29
C PRO A 254 -5.27 27.25 36.49
N LEU A 255 -4.82 28.52 36.58
CA LEU A 255 -3.46 28.90 37.01
C LEU A 255 -3.03 28.24 38.34
N ALA A 256 -3.98 27.66 39.09
CA ALA A 256 -3.71 26.89 40.30
C ALA A 256 -2.86 25.62 40.07
N MET A 257 -2.69 25.15 38.83
CA MET A 257 -1.77 24.04 38.51
C MET A 257 -0.30 24.48 38.42
N LEU A 258 0.02 25.78 38.43
CA LEU A 258 1.39 26.29 38.36
C LEU A 258 1.99 26.65 39.73
N SER A 259 1.22 26.65 40.82
CA SER A 259 1.76 26.99 42.16
C SER A 259 2.29 25.78 42.95
N THR A 260 1.96 24.56 42.55
CA THR A 260 2.39 23.34 43.28
C THR A 260 3.79 22.86 42.90
N GLN A 261 4.40 23.36 41.82
CA GLN A 261 5.79 23.04 41.46
C GLN A 261 6.84 23.97 42.11
N LEU A 262 6.44 25.11 42.67
CA LEU A 262 7.35 26.01 43.40
C LEU A 262 7.42 25.71 44.90
N ALA A 263 6.42 25.03 45.48
CA ALA A 263 6.39 24.69 46.90
C ALA A 263 7.25 23.45 47.25
N THR A 264 7.52 22.56 46.29
CA THR A 264 8.38 21.38 46.50
C THR A 264 9.88 21.70 46.45
N LEU A 265 10.28 22.84 45.86
CA LEU A 265 11.69 23.24 45.84
C LEU A 265 12.15 23.92 47.15
N LEU A 266 11.23 24.50 47.93
CA LEU A 266 11.57 25.18 49.20
C LEU A 266 11.60 24.26 50.44
N MET A 267 11.16 23.00 50.34
CA MET A 267 11.25 22.05 51.46
C MET A 267 12.55 21.24 51.51
N VAL A 268 13.41 21.29 50.48
CA VAL A 268 14.66 20.52 50.46
C VAL A 268 15.85 21.29 51.06
N GLU A 269 15.77 22.62 51.20
CA GLU A 269 16.86 23.45 51.78
C GLU A 269 16.76 23.71 53.30
N ARG A 270 15.91 22.96 54.02
CA ARG A 270 15.83 23.06 55.50
C ARG A 270 16.23 21.78 56.25
N PHE A 271 16.74 20.76 55.56
CA PHE A 271 17.23 19.52 56.17
C PHE A 271 18.55 19.02 55.57
N LEU A 272 19.50 19.94 55.34
CA LEU A 272 20.93 19.66 55.26
C LEU A 272 21.70 20.83 55.88
#